data_AF-A0A356IU73-F1
#
_entry.id   AF-A0A356IU73-F1
#
_cell.length_a   1.000
_cell.length_b   1.000
_cell.length_c   1.000
_cell.angle_alpha   90.00
_cell.angle_beta   90.00
_cell.angle_gamma   90.00
#
_symmetry.space_group_name_H-M   'P 1'
#
loop_
_entity.id
_entity.type
_entity.pdbx_description
1 polymer ?
#
loop_
_entity_poly.entity_id
_entity_poly.type
_entity_poly.pdbx_seq_one_letter_code
_entity_poly.pdbx_strand_id
1 'polypeptide(L)'
;MHELTHMITRIRGAKTDAGNDDWIAEGLAEFYSFELLYRSGGITDERRAKIIANQKRWGRKVTHLRKRNSTGRITARAVVLMEALDQEIRQKSQGKYTIDNVTRDLMKKRKVDLNDLQQSAERWIGAPASTLQTKLLK
;
A
#
# COMPACT_ATOMS: atom_id res chain seq x y z
N MET A 1 -7.04 -13.81 -3.32
CA MET A 1 -7.39 -12.69 -2.42
C MET A 1 -7.19 -11.32 -3.06
N HIS A 2 -6.22 -11.11 -3.96
CA HIS A 2 -6.01 -9.83 -4.69
C HIS A 2 -7.30 -9.24 -5.31
N GLU A 3 -7.94 -9.99 -6.22
CA GLU A 3 -9.18 -9.54 -6.89
C GLU A 3 -10.36 -9.34 -5.92
N LEU A 4 -10.41 -10.14 -4.87
CA LEU A 4 -11.41 -9.99 -3.81
C LEU A 4 -11.20 -8.65 -3.06
N THR A 5 -9.95 -8.27 -2.80
CA THR A 5 -9.64 -6.95 -2.21
C THR A 5 -10.11 -5.82 -3.12
N HIS A 6 -9.90 -5.91 -4.44
CA HIS A 6 -10.44 -4.91 -5.37
C HIS A 6 -11.98 -4.84 -5.31
N MET A 7 -12.66 -5.99 -5.29
CA MET A 7 -14.12 -6.04 -5.22
C MET A 7 -14.67 -5.43 -3.92
N ILE A 8 -14.06 -5.72 -2.78
CA ILE A 8 -14.50 -5.23 -1.46
C ILE A 8 -14.19 -3.74 -1.29
N THR A 9 -12.94 -3.35 -1.54
CA THR A 9 -12.49 -1.98 -1.30
C THR A 9 -13.03 -1.02 -2.34
N ARG A 10 -13.21 -1.48 -3.58
CA ARG A 10 -13.57 -0.66 -4.76
C ARG A 10 -12.68 0.58 -4.90
N ILE A 11 -11.45 0.51 -4.37
CA ILE A 11 -10.46 1.57 -4.48
C ILE A 11 -9.87 1.50 -5.89
N ARG A 12 -9.74 2.65 -6.54
CA ARG A 12 -9.05 2.85 -7.82
C ARG A 12 -8.22 4.13 -7.76
N GLY A 13 -7.13 4.17 -8.53
CA GLY A 13 -6.28 5.35 -8.61
C GLY A 13 -6.95 6.51 -9.35
N ALA A 14 -6.61 7.72 -8.97
CA ALA A 14 -6.86 8.91 -9.76
C ALA A 14 -5.81 9.05 -10.87
N LYS A 15 -6.24 9.62 -12.00
CA LYS A 15 -5.33 10.16 -13.01
C LYS A 15 -5.17 11.64 -12.71
N THR A 16 -3.92 12.08 -12.54
CA THR A 16 -3.53 13.46 -12.21
C THR A 16 -2.48 13.92 -13.22
N ASP A 17 -2.15 15.21 -13.24
CA ASP A 17 -1.07 15.75 -14.08
C ASP A 17 0.29 15.12 -13.74
N ALA A 18 0.46 14.68 -12.49
CA ALA A 18 1.66 14.01 -12.00
C ALA A 18 1.71 12.51 -12.32
N GLY A 19 0.64 11.94 -12.90
CA GLY A 19 0.59 10.53 -13.33
C GLY A 19 -0.64 9.77 -12.85
N ASN A 20 -0.55 8.45 -12.87
CA ASN A 20 -1.63 7.54 -12.49
C ASN A 20 -1.35 6.93 -11.09
N ASP A 21 -2.30 7.05 -10.18
CA ASP A 21 -2.23 6.57 -8.80
C ASP A 21 -2.82 5.16 -8.59
N ASP A 22 -3.02 4.39 -9.67
CA ASP A 22 -3.50 2.99 -9.59
C ASP A 22 -2.58 2.08 -8.75
N TRP A 23 -1.31 2.46 -8.59
CA TRP A 23 -0.37 1.76 -7.69
C TRP A 23 -0.88 1.68 -6.24
N ILE A 24 -1.75 2.60 -5.80
CA ILE A 24 -2.38 2.57 -4.48
C ILE A 24 -3.32 1.36 -4.40
N ALA A 25 -4.23 1.23 -5.37
CA ALA A 25 -5.19 0.13 -5.41
C ALA A 25 -4.48 -1.22 -5.57
N GLU A 26 -3.53 -1.31 -6.50
CA GLU A 26 -2.74 -2.52 -6.76
C GLU A 26 -1.88 -2.91 -5.55
N GLY A 27 -1.23 -1.93 -4.92
CA GLY A 27 -0.40 -2.14 -3.75
C GLY A 27 -1.19 -2.66 -2.55
N LEU A 28 -2.37 -2.09 -2.28
CA LEU A 28 -3.26 -2.56 -1.23
C LEU A 28 -3.82 -3.95 -1.54
N ALA A 29 -4.27 -4.18 -2.78
CA ALA A 29 -4.81 -5.46 -3.19
C ALA A 29 -3.80 -6.61 -3.02
N GLU A 30 -2.56 -6.38 -3.45
CA GLU A 30 -1.50 -7.38 -3.35
C GLU A 30 -0.95 -7.50 -1.91
N PHE A 31 -0.91 -6.41 -1.14
CA PHE A 31 -0.59 -6.48 0.29
C PHE A 31 -1.58 -7.37 1.04
N TYR A 32 -2.89 -7.12 0.90
CA TYR A 32 -3.92 -7.92 1.53
C TYR A 32 -4.02 -9.34 0.95
N SER A 33 -3.44 -9.61 -0.23
CA SER A 33 -3.51 -10.91 -0.88
C SER A 33 -2.83 -12.02 -0.06
N PHE A 34 -1.74 -11.68 0.64
CA PHE A 34 -1.04 -12.58 1.57
C PHE A 34 -1.23 -12.18 3.04
N GLU A 35 -1.40 -10.89 3.34
CA GLU A 35 -1.50 -10.42 4.72
C GLU A 35 -2.71 -10.99 5.46
N LEU A 36 -3.85 -11.16 4.76
CA LEU A 36 -5.03 -11.76 5.37
C LEU A 36 -4.84 -13.25 5.70
N LEU A 37 -4.11 -13.98 4.85
CA LEU A 37 -3.75 -15.38 5.12
C LEU A 37 -2.80 -15.47 6.32
N TYR A 38 -1.87 -14.52 6.43
CA TYR A 38 -0.97 -14.45 7.56
C TYR A 38 -1.73 -14.21 8.87
N ARG A 39 -2.57 -13.18 8.90
CA ARG A 39 -3.36 -12.82 10.10
C ARG A 39 -4.38 -13.87 10.51
N SER A 40 -4.84 -14.70 9.57
CA SER A 40 -5.72 -15.83 9.87
C SER A 40 -4.98 -17.09 10.32
N GLY A 41 -3.64 -17.06 10.45
CA GLY A 41 -2.82 -18.23 10.78
C GLY A 41 -2.65 -19.22 9.62
N GLY A 42 -3.01 -18.84 8.39
CA GLY A 42 -2.90 -19.69 7.20
C GLY A 42 -1.49 -19.75 6.60
N ILE A 43 -0.58 -18.83 6.97
CA ILE A 43 0.85 -18.88 6.63
C ILE A 43 1.70 -18.42 7.81
N THR A 44 2.94 -18.94 7.90
CA THR A 44 3.88 -18.61 8.98
C THR A 44 4.55 -17.24 8.80
N ASP A 45 5.19 -16.75 9.86
CA ASP A 45 6.02 -15.54 9.83
C ASP A 45 7.13 -15.63 8.77
N GLU A 46 7.82 -16.78 8.69
CA GLU A 46 8.89 -16.99 7.71
C GLU A 46 8.34 -16.94 6.28
N ARG A 47 7.14 -17.49 6.06
CA ARG A 47 6.50 -17.47 4.75
C ARG A 47 6.10 -16.05 4.35
N ARG A 48 5.53 -15.28 5.27
CA ARG A 48 5.19 -13.86 5.05
C ARG A 48 6.44 -13.04 4.72
N ALA A 49 7.49 -13.18 5.52
CA ALA A 49 8.77 -12.50 5.32
C ALA A 49 9.39 -12.82 3.94
N LYS A 50 9.32 -14.09 3.52
CA LYS A 50 9.78 -14.54 2.19
C LYS A 50 8.98 -13.89 1.05
N ILE A 51 7.67 -13.72 1.20
CA ILE A 51 6.83 -13.04 0.20
C ILE A 51 7.28 -11.58 0.06
N ILE A 52 7.41 -10.84 1.17
CA ILE A 52 7.89 -9.45 1.16
C ILE A 52 9.29 -9.35 0.53
N ALA A 53 10.21 -10.24 0.88
CA ALA A 53 11.56 -10.27 0.30
C ALA A 53 11.54 -10.52 -1.22
N ASN A 54 10.62 -11.36 -1.71
CA ASN A 54 10.43 -11.58 -3.14
C ASN A 54 9.89 -10.33 -3.84
N GLN A 55 8.89 -9.65 -3.28
CA GLN A 55 8.36 -8.40 -3.83
C GLN A 55 9.43 -7.32 -3.89
N LYS A 56 10.24 -7.18 -2.83
CA LYS A 56 11.41 -6.28 -2.78
C LYS A 56 12.41 -6.57 -3.89
N ARG A 57 12.73 -7.85 -4.12
CA ARG A 57 13.64 -8.25 -5.21
C ARG A 57 13.04 -7.96 -6.59
N TRP A 58 11.76 -8.25 -6.79
CA TRP A 58 11.09 -8.09 -8.08
C TRP A 58 10.91 -6.63 -8.48
N GLY A 59 10.53 -5.78 -7.52
CA GLY A 59 10.33 -4.34 -7.69
C GLY A 59 11.60 -3.49 -7.61
N ARG A 60 12.78 -4.07 -7.37
CA ARG A 60 14.01 -3.31 -7.05
C ARG A 60 14.43 -2.25 -8.07
N LYS A 61 14.14 -2.47 -9.36
CA LYS A 61 14.50 -1.55 -10.46
C LYS A 61 13.44 -0.45 -10.68
N VAL A 62 12.33 -0.46 -9.93
CA VAL A 62 11.28 0.55 -10.04
C VAL A 62 11.65 1.76 -9.22
N THR A 63 11.90 2.87 -9.91
CA THR A 63 12.27 4.16 -9.32
C THR A 63 11.10 5.12 -9.17
N HIS A 64 9.97 4.88 -9.86
CA HIS A 64 8.77 5.72 -9.85
C HIS A 64 7.52 4.84 -9.92
N LEU A 65 6.53 5.07 -9.05
CA LEU A 65 5.27 4.33 -9.02
C LEU A 65 4.15 4.98 -9.86
N ARG A 66 4.20 6.30 -10.03
CA ARG A 66 3.15 7.09 -10.72
C ARG A 66 3.31 7.06 -12.24
N LYS A 67 3.38 5.86 -12.83
CA LYS A 67 3.52 5.66 -14.28
C LYS A 67 2.18 5.41 -14.95
N ARG A 68 2.12 5.58 -16.27
CA ARG A 68 0.89 5.42 -17.08
C ARG A 68 0.12 4.12 -16.78
N ASN A 69 0.84 3.00 -16.68
CA ASN A 69 0.28 1.68 -16.39
C ASN A 69 0.98 1.06 -15.18
N SER A 70 0.22 0.47 -14.26
CA SER A 70 0.78 -0.43 -13.26
C SER A 70 1.19 -1.75 -13.93
N THR A 71 2.41 -2.20 -13.67
CA THR A 71 2.94 -3.50 -14.12
C THR A 71 3.23 -4.34 -12.88
N GLY A 72 3.37 -5.66 -13.01
CA GLY A 72 3.68 -6.52 -11.86
C GLY A 72 4.89 -6.05 -11.02
N ARG A 73 5.92 -5.46 -11.65
CA ARG A 73 7.06 -4.86 -10.92
C ARG A 73 6.69 -3.60 -10.13
N ILE A 74 5.79 -2.77 -10.68
CA ILE A 74 5.26 -1.58 -10.00
C ILE A 74 4.41 -2.02 -8.81
N THR A 75 3.50 -2.98 -9.00
CA THR A 75 2.70 -3.57 -7.92
C THR A 75 3.61 -4.15 -6.82
N ALA A 76 4.62 -4.96 -7.17
CA ALA A 76 5.57 -5.49 -6.21
C ALA A 76 6.32 -4.39 -5.43
N ARG A 77 6.68 -3.28 -6.10
CA ARG A 77 7.30 -2.12 -5.45
C ARG A 77 6.30 -1.38 -4.54
N ALA A 78 5.04 -1.27 -4.94
CA ALA A 78 3.98 -0.68 -4.15
C ALA A 78 3.69 -1.48 -2.88
N VAL A 79 3.69 -2.82 -2.95
CA VAL A 79 3.51 -3.69 -1.76
C VAL A 79 4.59 -3.45 -0.71
N VAL A 80 5.84 -3.29 -1.13
CA VAL A 80 6.94 -2.97 -0.21
C VAL A 80 6.76 -1.60 0.44
N LEU A 81 6.19 -0.64 -0.29
CA LEU A 81 5.83 0.66 0.27
C LEU A 81 4.66 0.55 1.26
N MET A 82 3.64 -0.28 0.96
CA MET A 82 2.51 -0.52 1.86
C MET A 82 2.93 -1.22 3.15
N GLU A 83 3.83 -2.20 3.08
CA GLU A 83 4.42 -2.85 4.26
C GLU A 83 5.17 -1.83 5.13
N ALA A 84 6.01 -0.99 4.52
CA ALA A 84 6.73 0.06 5.25
C ALA A 84 5.76 1.07 5.89
N LEU A 85 4.68 1.41 5.19
CA LEU A 85 3.65 2.31 5.70
C LEU A 85 2.90 1.69 6.89
N ASP A 86 2.52 0.40 6.82
CA ASP A 86 1.88 -0.30 7.95
C ASP A 86 2.80 -0.32 9.18
N GLN A 87 4.10 -0.61 8.98
CA GLN A 87 5.10 -0.59 10.05
C GLN A 87 5.24 0.80 10.67
N GLU A 88 5.33 1.86 9.85
CA GLU A 88 5.40 3.24 10.34
C GLU A 88 4.14 3.63 11.12
N ILE A 89 2.95 3.28 10.61
CA ILE A 89 1.68 3.57 11.29
C ILE A 89 1.64 2.89 12.65
N ARG A 90 1.98 1.60 12.72
CA ARG A 90 2.03 0.86 14.00
C ARG A 90 3.03 1.49 14.96
N GLN A 91 4.23 1.83 14.49
CA GLN A 91 5.27 2.41 15.33
C GLN A 91 4.83 3.78 15.90
N LYS A 92 4.37 4.70 15.05
CA LYS A 92 3.98 6.05 15.46
C LYS A 92 2.69 6.09 16.29
N SER A 93 1.80 5.13 16.08
CA SER A 93 0.56 5.01 16.85
C SER A 93 0.66 4.09 18.08
N GLN A 94 1.86 3.60 18.43
CA GLN A 94 2.06 2.62 19.52
C GLN A 94 1.15 1.38 19.38
N GLY A 95 0.99 0.91 18.14
CA GLY A 95 0.17 -0.26 17.81
C GLY A 95 -1.33 -0.02 17.76
N LYS A 96 -1.80 1.21 18.04
CA LYS A 96 -3.23 1.54 18.07
C LYS A 96 -3.89 1.48 16.69
N TYR A 97 -3.14 1.79 15.63
CA TYR A 97 -3.62 1.83 14.26
C TYR A 97 -2.74 1.02 13.32
N THR A 98 -3.30 0.67 12.16
CA THR A 98 -2.63 -0.07 11.09
C THR A 98 -3.00 0.55 9.73
N ILE A 99 -2.41 0.03 8.65
CA ILE A 99 -2.82 0.38 7.29
C ILE A 99 -4.31 0.10 7.02
N ASP A 100 -4.98 -0.73 7.83
CA ASP A 100 -6.43 -0.97 7.72
C ASP A 100 -7.24 0.29 8.02
N ASN A 101 -6.76 1.13 8.94
CA ASN A 101 -7.38 2.41 9.24
C ASN A 101 -7.34 3.34 8.03
N VAL A 102 -6.18 3.40 7.36
CA VAL A 102 -5.99 4.16 6.13
C VAL A 102 -6.86 3.61 5.00
N THR A 103 -6.84 2.29 4.78
CA THR A 103 -7.66 1.63 3.77
C THR A 103 -9.15 1.93 3.95
N ARG A 104 -9.68 1.88 5.17
CA ARG A 104 -11.09 2.21 5.46
C ARG A 104 -11.45 3.65 5.12
N ASP A 105 -10.54 4.60 5.32
CA ASP A 105 -10.75 5.99 4.91
C ASP A 105 -10.75 6.15 3.39
N LEU A 106 -9.82 5.48 2.69
CA LEU A 106 -9.76 5.49 1.22
C LEU A 106 -11.00 4.83 0.59
N MET A 107 -11.55 3.79 1.21
CA MET A 107 -12.81 3.16 0.78
C MET A 107 -13.99 4.13 0.74
N LYS A 108 -13.99 5.18 1.57
CA LYS A 108 -15.06 6.22 1.53
C LYS A 108 -14.96 7.06 0.26
N LYS A 109 -13.75 7.27 -0.26
CA LYS A 109 -13.48 8.07 -1.47
C LYS A 109 -13.58 7.28 -2.77
N ARG A 110 -13.22 5.98 -2.74
CA ARG A 110 -13.19 5.03 -3.88
C ARG A 110 -12.18 5.40 -4.96
N LYS A 111 -12.22 6.60 -5.52
CA LYS A 111 -11.18 7.12 -6.43
C LYS A 111 -10.22 7.95 -5.60
N VAL A 112 -8.95 7.55 -5.55
CA VAL A 112 -7.97 8.15 -4.63
C VAL A 112 -6.68 8.55 -5.32
N ASP A 113 -6.11 9.68 -4.92
CA ASP A 113 -4.77 10.12 -5.31
C ASP A 113 -3.75 9.97 -4.17
N LEU A 114 -2.49 10.36 -4.44
CA LEU A 114 -1.42 10.36 -3.43
C LEU A 114 -1.75 11.25 -2.22
N ASN A 115 -2.41 12.38 -2.43
CA ASN A 115 -2.75 13.32 -1.36
C ASN A 115 -3.81 12.74 -0.42
N ASP A 116 -4.79 12.00 -0.97
CA ASP A 116 -5.77 11.26 -0.19
C ASP A 116 -5.12 10.23 0.74
N LEU A 117 -4.11 9.50 0.23
CA LEU A 117 -3.34 8.54 1.01
C LEU A 117 -2.52 9.23 2.11
N GLN A 118 -1.82 10.31 1.77
CA GLN A 118 -1.00 11.08 2.72
C GLN A 118 -1.84 11.66 3.86
N GLN A 119 -2.95 12.33 3.54
CA GLN A 119 -3.86 12.90 4.54
C GLN A 119 -4.47 11.84 5.44
N SER A 120 -4.83 10.68 4.88
CA SER A 120 -5.39 9.59 5.68
C SER A 120 -4.33 9.02 6.63
N ALA A 121 -3.11 8.75 6.15
CA ALA A 121 -2.02 8.27 7.01
C ALA A 121 -1.69 9.28 8.12
N GLU A 122 -1.58 10.57 7.78
CA GLU A 122 -1.31 11.65 8.73
C GLU A 122 -2.37 11.76 9.82
N ARG A 123 -3.65 11.63 9.47
CA ARG A 123 -4.75 11.62 10.43
C ARG A 123 -4.57 10.55 11.52
N TRP A 124 -4.11 9.34 11.15
CA TRP A 124 -3.99 8.23 12.09
C TRP A 124 -2.71 8.27 12.92
N ILE A 125 -1.63 8.87 12.40
CA ILE A 125 -0.34 8.93 13.12
C ILE A 125 -0.03 10.30 13.75
N GLY A 126 -0.83 11.33 13.45
CA GLY A 126 -0.71 12.69 14.00
C GLY A 126 0.42 13.53 13.39
N ALA A 127 1.08 13.04 12.34
CA ALA A 127 2.15 13.73 11.62
C ALA A 127 2.29 13.19 10.19
N PRO A 128 2.99 13.86 9.28
CA PRO A 128 3.24 13.32 7.94
C PRO A 128 3.97 11.96 7.98
N ALA A 129 3.52 11.03 7.14
CA ALA A 129 4.16 9.72 6.99
C ALA A 129 5.45 9.84 6.17
N SER A 130 6.60 9.56 6.79
CA SER A 130 7.93 9.64 6.17
C SER A 130 8.05 8.65 5.00
N THR A 131 7.41 7.48 5.10
CA THR A 131 7.35 6.49 4.02
C THR A 131 6.74 7.05 2.74
N LEU A 132 5.84 8.03 2.84
CA LEU A 132 5.18 8.68 1.70
C LEU A 132 5.92 9.94 1.21
N GLN A 133 7.07 10.29 1.80
CA GLN A 133 7.92 11.41 1.40
C GLN A 133 9.15 10.94 0.62
N THR A 134 8.92 10.13 -0.42
CA THR A 134 9.99 9.47 -1.18
C THR A 134 10.01 9.91 -2.64
N LYS A 135 11.19 9.90 -3.26
CA LYS A 135 11.36 10.13 -4.71
C LYS A 135 10.58 9.11 -5.56
N LEU A 136 10.21 7.97 -4.97
CA LEU A 136 9.39 6.94 -5.61
C LEU A 136 7.99 7.44 -6.02
N LEU A 137 7.50 8.49 -5.35
CA LEU A 137 6.15 9.04 -5.51
C LEU A 137 6.15 10.43 -6.18
N LYS A 138 7.33 10.91 -6.59
CA LYS A 138 7.50 12.19 -7.29
C LYS A 138 7.42 12.00 -8.79
#